data_AF-A0A397XIK9-F1
#
_entry.id   AF-A0A397XIK9-F1
#
_cell.length_a   1.000
_cell.length_b   1.000
_cell.length_c   1.000
_cell.angle_alpha   90.00
_cell.angle_beta   90.00
_cell.angle_gamma   90.00
#
_symmetry.space_group_name_H-M   'P 1'
#
loop_
_entity.id
_entity.type
_entity.pdbx_description
1 polymer ?
#
loop_
_entity_poly.entity_id
_entity_poly.type
_entity_poly.pdbx_seq_one_letter_code
_entity_poly.pdbx_strand_id
1 'polypeptide(L)'
;MALGAFLAGLLLAETEFSLQVESDIAPYRGLLLGLFFMTVGMSIDPKLLLSNFPVVIGTLGLLIVGKTLLVVIMGKLFGISIISAIRAGLLLAPGGEFAFVAFGEAVNQGIMSPQLSSLLFLVVGISMAITPWLAAGGQLIASRFELHDVRSLLPVESETDDLQDHIIICGFGRVGQIIAQLLSERLIPFVALDVSSDRVTVGRSMDLPVYFGDAGSREVLHKIGAERACAAVVALDAPGANYRCVWALSKYYPNVKTFVRAHDVVHGLNLEKAGATAVVPETLEPSLQLAAAVLAQAKLPTSEIANTINEFRTRHLSELTELCETSGSSLGYGFSRTTSKTKPQASDASDDNQIMEGGTLAI
;
A
#
# COMPACT_ATOMS: atom_id res chain seq x y z
N MET A 1 32.88 7.24 24.81
CA MET A 1 33.07 6.67 23.46
C MET A 1 31.76 6.31 22.76
N ALA A 2 30.78 5.68 23.42
CA ALA A 2 29.49 5.28 22.80
C ALA A 2 28.68 6.46 22.20
N LEU A 3 28.63 7.62 22.86
CA LEU A 3 27.94 8.81 22.35
C LEU A 3 28.54 9.33 21.03
N GLY A 4 29.87 9.25 20.88
CA GLY A 4 30.56 9.68 19.66
C GLY A 4 30.28 8.77 18.47
N ALA A 5 30.20 7.45 18.71
CA ALA A 5 29.78 6.48 17.69
C ALA A 5 28.32 6.69 17.26
N PHE A 6 27.43 6.98 18.22
CA PHE A 6 26.03 7.31 17.92
C PHE A 6 25.91 8.59 17.07
N LEU A 7 26.62 9.67 17.46
CA LEU A 7 26.61 10.92 16.71
C LEU A 7 27.18 10.75 15.30
N ALA A 8 28.27 9.99 15.15
CA ALA A 8 28.85 9.68 13.86
C ALA A 8 27.86 8.90 12.98
N GLY A 9 27.13 7.93 13.55
CA GLY A 9 26.09 7.19 12.85
C GLY A 9 24.91 8.07 12.42
N LEU A 10 24.48 9.00 13.28
CA LEU A 10 23.41 9.95 12.96
C LEU A 10 23.81 10.89 11.82
N LEU A 11 25.03 11.42 11.86
CA LEU A 11 25.57 12.25 10.79
C LEU A 11 25.72 11.47 9.49
N LEU A 12 26.18 10.20 9.54
CA LEU A 12 26.27 9.34 8.36
C LEU A 12 24.90 9.05 7.74
N ALA A 13 23.87 8.88 8.57
CA ALA A 13 22.49 8.64 8.13
C ALA A 13 21.89 9.82 7.35
N GLU A 14 22.40 11.04 7.55
CA GLU A 14 22.00 12.23 6.79
C GLU A 14 22.82 12.45 5.50
N THR A 15 23.82 11.60 5.23
CA THR A 15 24.63 11.70 4.00
C THR A 15 24.00 10.94 2.82
N GLU A 16 24.44 11.29 1.61
CA GLU A 16 24.12 10.57 0.37
C GLU A 16 24.59 9.09 0.39
N PHE A 17 25.48 8.73 1.32
CA PHE A 17 25.99 7.37 1.50
C PHE A 17 25.17 6.53 2.49
N SER A 18 24.10 7.07 3.07
CA SER A 18 23.27 6.38 4.07
C SER A 18 22.76 5.01 3.61
N LEU A 19 22.29 4.90 2.37
CA LEU A 19 21.82 3.65 1.76
C LEU A 19 22.94 2.61 1.60
N GLN A 20 24.13 3.06 1.21
CA GLN A 20 25.30 2.20 1.06
C GLN A 20 25.74 1.66 2.42
N VAL A 21 25.80 2.55 3.42
CA VAL A 21 26.18 2.20 4.79
C VAL A 21 25.15 1.25 5.41
N GLU A 22 23.85 1.49 5.19
CA GLU A 22 22.79 0.58 5.64
C GLU A 22 22.96 -0.83 5.06
N SER A 23 23.25 -0.92 3.76
CA SER A 23 23.52 -2.19 3.09
C SER A 23 24.76 -2.90 3.66
N ASP A 24 25.82 -2.14 3.94
CA ASP A 24 27.09 -2.69 4.43
C ASP A 24 26.98 -3.17 5.90
N ILE A 25 26.15 -2.52 6.74
CA ILE A 25 25.93 -2.93 8.14
C ILE A 25 24.83 -4.00 8.31
N ALA A 26 23.94 -4.16 7.33
CA ALA A 26 22.81 -5.09 7.42
C ALA A 26 23.21 -6.53 7.82
N PRO A 27 24.31 -7.12 7.28
CA PRO A 27 24.76 -8.45 7.69
C PRO A 27 25.21 -8.53 9.16
N TYR A 28 25.74 -7.43 9.71
CA TYR A 28 26.26 -7.38 11.07
C TYR A 28 25.21 -6.98 12.11
N ARG A 29 24.10 -6.37 11.69
CA ARG A 29 23.05 -5.87 12.58
C ARG A 29 22.57 -6.92 13.57
N GLY A 30 22.31 -8.15 13.10
CA GLY A 30 21.88 -9.25 13.97
C GLY A 30 22.93 -9.68 14.99
N LEU A 31 24.21 -9.70 14.59
CA LEU A 31 25.33 -10.04 15.47
C LEU A 31 25.54 -8.96 16.54
N LEU A 32 25.52 -7.69 16.15
CA LEU A 32 25.65 -6.56 17.07
C LEU A 32 24.49 -6.48 18.06
N LEU A 33 23.26 -6.73 17.60
CA LEU A 33 22.08 -6.79 18.47
C LEU A 33 22.17 -7.97 19.45
N GLY A 34 22.64 -9.13 18.99
CA GLY A 34 22.89 -10.30 19.85
C GLY A 34 23.95 -10.02 20.93
N LEU A 35 25.05 -9.38 20.56
CA LEU A 35 26.10 -8.97 21.50
C LEU A 35 25.58 -7.93 22.51
N PHE A 36 24.79 -6.97 22.05
CA PHE A 36 24.12 -5.99 22.92
C PHE A 36 23.23 -6.68 23.96
N PHE A 37 22.31 -7.56 23.55
CA PHE A 37 21.46 -8.26 24.51
C PHE A 37 22.22 -9.20 25.44
N MET A 38 23.30 -9.83 24.97
CA MET A 38 24.17 -10.66 25.82
C MET A 38 24.86 -9.81 26.90
N THR A 39 25.45 -8.68 26.52
CA THR A 39 26.15 -7.77 27.46
C THR A 39 25.20 -7.13 28.45
N VAL A 40 24.02 -6.69 28.02
CA VAL A 40 22.96 -6.19 28.90
C VAL A 40 22.47 -7.30 29.83
N GLY A 41 22.26 -8.51 29.32
CA GLY A 41 21.86 -9.67 30.11
C GLY A 41 22.86 -10.04 31.20
N MET A 42 24.17 -9.95 30.91
CA MET A 42 25.23 -10.16 31.90
C MET A 42 25.31 -9.06 32.95
N SER A 43 24.80 -7.86 32.64
CA SER A 43 24.77 -6.72 33.56
C SER A 43 23.59 -6.77 34.54
N ILE A 44 22.64 -7.69 34.32
CA ILE A 44 21.50 -7.91 35.21
C ILE A 44 21.94 -8.75 36.41
N ASP A 45 21.87 -8.17 37.61
CA ASP A 45 22.09 -8.91 38.87
C ASP A 45 20.75 -9.45 39.43
N PRO A 46 20.52 -10.78 39.41
CA PRO A 46 19.30 -11.39 39.94
C PRO A 46 19.12 -11.16 41.44
N LYS A 47 20.21 -10.94 42.20
CA LYS A 47 20.12 -10.66 43.64
C LYS A 47 19.56 -9.26 43.89
N LEU A 48 19.89 -8.30 43.01
CA LEU A 48 19.36 -6.94 43.07
C LEU A 48 17.86 -6.93 42.77
N LEU A 49 17.42 -7.75 41.81
CA LEU A 49 16.00 -7.97 41.50
C LEU A 49 15.22 -8.50 42.71
N LEU A 50 15.75 -9.53 43.38
CA LEU A 50 15.07 -10.16 44.53
C LEU A 50 15.04 -9.24 45.76
N SER A 51 16.13 -8.52 46.02
CA SER A 51 16.23 -7.62 47.18
C SER A 51 15.40 -6.34 47.01
N ASN A 52 15.22 -5.84 45.78
CA ASN A 52 14.48 -4.61 45.48
C ASN A 52 13.20 -4.86 44.68
N PHE A 53 12.63 -6.06 44.79
CA PHE A 53 11.51 -6.50 43.96
C PHE A 53 10.33 -5.50 43.89
N PRO A 54 9.86 -4.89 45.00
CA PRO A 54 8.76 -3.92 44.95
C PRO A 54 9.12 -2.65 44.19
N VAL A 55 10.35 -2.17 44.33
CA VAL A 55 10.83 -0.94 43.68
C VAL A 55 11.00 -1.17 42.17
N VAL A 56 11.54 -2.33 41.78
CA VAL A 56 11.73 -2.68 40.37
C VAL A 56 10.38 -2.83 39.67
N ILE A 57 9.44 -3.60 40.23
CA ILE A 57 8.10 -3.78 39.66
C ILE A 57 7.31 -2.47 39.64
N GLY A 58 7.39 -1.67 40.71
CA GLY A 58 6.76 -0.36 40.77
C GLY A 58 7.26 0.60 39.69
N THR A 59 8.58 0.68 39.51
CA THR A 59 9.20 1.55 38.50
C THR A 59 8.92 1.05 37.08
N LEU A 60 8.95 -0.27 36.86
CA LEU A 60 8.60 -0.89 35.58
C LEU A 60 7.13 -0.62 35.21
N GLY A 61 6.21 -0.80 36.17
CA GLY A 61 4.79 -0.51 35.99
C GLY A 61 4.56 0.96 35.69
N LEU A 62 5.23 1.86 36.42
CA LEU A 62 5.17 3.30 36.19
C LEU A 62 5.67 3.67 34.78
N LEU A 63 6.78 3.08 34.34
CA LEU A 63 7.35 3.31 33.01
C LEU A 63 6.36 2.87 31.91
N ILE A 64 5.83 1.65 32.01
CA ILE A 64 4.95 1.10 30.98
C ILE A 64 3.62 1.86 30.98
N VAL A 65 2.91 1.90 32.12
CA VAL A 65 1.58 2.52 32.22
C VAL A 65 1.67 4.01 31.96
N GLY A 66 2.66 4.70 32.54
CA GLY A 66 2.83 6.13 32.37
C GLY A 66 3.10 6.52 30.92
N LYS A 67 4.01 5.82 30.23
CA LYS A 67 4.33 6.13 28.83
C LYS A 67 3.21 5.72 27.89
N THR A 68 2.55 4.59 28.11
CA THR A 68 1.36 4.22 27.33
C THR A 68 0.26 5.26 27.50
N LEU A 69 -0.04 5.72 28.72
CA LEU A 69 -1.06 6.73 28.97
C LEU A 69 -0.73 8.05 28.28
N LEU A 70 0.54 8.49 28.34
CA LEU A 70 1.00 9.70 27.66
C LEU A 70 0.79 9.60 26.15
N VAL A 71 1.17 8.48 25.54
CA VAL A 71 0.98 8.25 24.09
C VAL A 71 -0.50 8.20 23.72
N VAL A 72 -1.36 7.60 24.56
CA VAL A 72 -2.80 7.57 24.33
C VAL A 72 -3.42 8.96 24.37
N ILE A 73 -3.05 9.78 25.37
CA ILE A 73 -3.54 11.16 25.50
C ILE A 73 -3.11 11.98 24.28
N MET A 74 -1.84 11.88 23.88
CA MET A 74 -1.34 12.58 22.69
C MET A 74 -2.02 12.08 21.41
N GLY A 75 -2.14 10.76 21.22
CA GLY A 75 -2.81 10.19 20.07
C GLY A 75 -4.25 10.70 19.91
N LYS A 76 -4.97 10.82 21.03
CA LYS A 76 -6.33 11.38 21.04
C LYS A 76 -6.36 12.86 20.64
N LEU A 77 -5.38 13.67 21.09
CA LEU A 77 -5.26 15.08 20.69
C LEU A 77 -5.00 15.24 19.19
N PHE A 78 -4.32 14.29 18.56
CA PHE A 78 -4.06 14.25 17.11
C PHE A 78 -5.16 13.54 16.30
N GLY A 79 -6.28 13.15 16.92
CA GLY A 79 -7.41 12.52 16.22
C GLY A 79 -7.21 11.04 15.87
N ILE A 80 -6.26 10.36 16.50
CA ILE A 80 -6.03 8.92 16.33
C ILE A 80 -7.09 8.14 17.14
N SER A 81 -7.58 7.02 16.60
CA SER A 81 -8.50 6.14 17.31
C SER A 81 -7.88 5.66 18.64
N ILE A 82 -8.70 5.53 19.68
CA ILE A 82 -8.21 5.18 21.02
C ILE A 82 -7.50 3.82 21.04
N ILE A 83 -7.95 2.89 20.18
CA ILE A 83 -7.41 1.53 20.05
C ILE A 83 -6.03 1.58 19.39
N SER A 84 -5.88 2.33 18.29
CA SER A 84 -4.59 2.53 17.64
C SER A 84 -3.61 3.28 18.55
N ALA A 85 -4.10 4.24 19.34
CA ALA A 85 -3.29 4.98 20.31
C ALA A 85 -2.81 4.08 21.46
N ILE A 86 -3.66 3.17 21.97
CA ILE A 86 -3.28 2.17 22.99
C ILE A 86 -2.23 1.21 22.43
N ARG A 87 -2.41 0.72 21.20
CA ARG A 87 -1.45 -0.16 20.52
C ARG A 87 -0.09 0.53 20.35
N ALA A 88 -0.09 1.78 19.87
CA ALA A 88 1.12 2.58 19.74
C ALA A 88 1.78 2.81 21.12
N GLY A 89 0.98 3.11 22.14
CA GLY A 89 1.47 3.31 23.50
C GLY A 89 2.08 2.07 24.15
N LEU A 90 1.56 0.88 23.87
CA LEU A 90 2.14 -0.40 24.32
C LEU A 90 3.43 -0.74 23.58
N LEU A 91 3.52 -0.45 22.29
CA LEU A 91 4.74 -0.67 21.49
C LEU A 91 5.87 0.29 21.86
N LEU A 92 5.53 1.54 22.18
CA LEU A 92 6.49 2.57 22.55
C LEU A 92 6.80 2.61 24.05
N ALA A 93 6.03 1.92 24.89
CA ALA A 93 6.18 1.93 26.34
C ALA A 93 7.58 1.51 26.84
N PRO A 94 8.20 0.42 26.34
CA PRO A 94 9.50 -0.04 26.82
C PRO A 94 10.61 1.03 26.76
N GLY A 95 11.60 0.86 27.64
CA GLY A 95 12.82 1.68 27.63
C GLY A 95 13.67 1.39 26.38
N GLY A 96 14.30 2.43 25.83
CA GLY A 96 15.19 2.29 24.68
C GLY A 96 16.64 2.02 25.06
N GLU A 97 17.44 1.49 24.12
CA GLU A 97 18.86 1.13 24.32
C GLU A 97 19.73 2.32 24.73
N PHE A 98 19.29 3.52 24.31
CA PHE A 98 19.93 4.78 24.67
C PHE A 98 19.96 5.03 26.19
N ALA A 99 19.03 4.45 26.96
CA ALA A 99 19.03 4.58 28.41
C ALA A 99 20.31 4.02 29.04
N PHE A 100 20.87 2.93 28.48
CA PHE A 100 22.11 2.34 28.98
C PHE A 100 23.31 3.27 28.81
N VAL A 101 23.39 3.92 27.65
CA VAL A 101 24.43 4.91 27.35
C VAL A 101 24.28 6.13 28.25
N ALA A 102 23.05 6.64 28.42
CA ALA A 102 22.77 7.83 29.20
C ALA A 102 23.07 7.65 30.70
N PHE A 103 22.60 6.57 31.33
CA PHE A 103 22.90 6.35 32.75
C PHE A 103 24.36 5.94 32.98
N GLY A 104 24.98 5.22 32.04
CA GLY A 104 26.40 4.91 32.10
C GLY A 104 27.26 6.17 32.13
N GLU A 105 26.96 7.14 31.27
CA GLU A 105 27.64 8.44 31.27
C GLU A 105 27.33 9.25 32.53
N ALA A 106 26.08 9.23 33.02
CA ALA A 106 25.71 9.92 34.25
C ALA A 106 26.47 9.39 35.48
N VAL A 107 26.77 8.10 35.54
CA VAL A 107 27.63 7.51 36.58
C VAL A 107 29.08 7.95 36.43
N ASN A 108 29.62 7.96 35.20
CA ASN A 108 30.99 8.41 34.93
C ASN A 108 31.22 9.86 35.35
N GLN A 109 30.21 10.72 35.18
CA GLN A 109 30.25 12.14 35.59
C GLN A 109 29.90 12.36 37.07
N GLY A 110 29.60 11.29 37.83
CA GLY A 110 29.22 11.38 39.25
C GLY A 110 27.84 11.99 39.51
N ILE A 111 27.01 12.18 38.47
CA ILE A 111 25.64 12.71 38.57
C ILE A 111 24.71 11.65 39.19
N MET A 112 24.99 10.38 38.94
CA MET A 112 24.17 9.25 39.39
C MET A 112 25.00 8.25 40.21
N SER A 113 24.42 7.70 41.27
CA SER A 113 25.06 6.63 42.03
C SER A 113 25.08 5.32 41.22
N PRO A 114 26.15 4.51 41.33
CA PRO A 114 26.23 3.21 40.66
C PRO A 114 25.04 2.29 40.98
N GLN A 115 24.56 2.33 42.22
CA GLN A 115 23.42 1.52 42.69
C GLN A 115 22.12 1.89 41.99
N LEU A 116 21.85 3.19 41.79
CA LEU A 116 20.67 3.67 41.09
C LEU A 116 20.74 3.31 39.60
N SER A 117 21.91 3.45 38.99
CA SER A 117 22.12 3.07 37.59
C SER A 117 21.91 1.57 37.35
N SER A 118 22.44 0.70 38.22
CA SER A 118 22.20 -0.74 38.17
C SER A 118 20.71 -1.10 38.30
N LEU A 119 19.97 -0.40 39.16
CA LEU A 119 18.51 -0.59 39.29
C LEU A 119 17.77 -0.15 38.01
N LEU A 120 18.14 0.99 37.42
CA LEU A 120 17.52 1.49 36.19
C LEU A 120 17.86 0.61 34.98
N PHE A 121 19.09 0.09 34.89
CA PHE A 121 19.48 -0.89 33.87
C PHE A 121 18.65 -2.16 33.97
N LEU A 122 18.39 -2.63 35.19
CA LEU A 122 17.53 -3.78 35.44
C LEU A 122 16.09 -3.51 34.97
N VAL A 123 15.52 -2.35 35.31
CA VAL A 123 14.16 -1.97 34.87
C VAL A 123 14.07 -1.87 33.34
N VAL A 124 15.03 -1.21 32.70
CA VAL A 124 15.05 -1.05 31.23
C VAL A 124 15.23 -2.41 30.55
N GLY A 125 16.17 -3.24 31.02
CA GLY A 125 16.41 -4.58 30.47
C GLY A 125 15.18 -5.49 30.57
N ILE A 126 14.50 -5.50 31.72
CA ILE A 126 13.23 -6.24 31.88
C ILE A 126 12.15 -5.64 30.98
N SER A 127 12.04 -4.32 30.86
CA SER A 127 11.05 -3.70 29.96
C SER A 127 11.25 -4.12 28.50
N MET A 128 12.50 -4.19 28.03
CA MET A 128 12.85 -4.68 26.70
C MET A 128 12.51 -6.15 26.51
N ALA A 129 12.81 -6.99 27.51
CA ALA A 129 12.46 -8.40 27.49
C ALA A 129 10.94 -8.60 27.39
N ILE A 130 10.12 -7.78 28.06
CA ILE A 130 8.65 -7.90 28.05
C ILE A 130 8.02 -7.32 26.76
N THR A 131 8.77 -6.54 25.96
CA THR A 131 8.29 -5.92 24.70
C THR A 131 7.49 -6.84 23.77
N PRO A 132 7.89 -8.10 23.48
CA PRO A 132 7.14 -8.98 22.59
C PRO A 132 5.74 -9.27 23.14
N TRP A 133 5.61 -9.44 24.45
CA TRP A 133 4.33 -9.68 25.12
C TRP A 133 3.47 -8.41 25.19
N LEU A 134 4.07 -7.23 25.38
CA LEU A 134 3.36 -5.95 25.27
C LEU A 134 2.81 -5.74 23.85
N ALA A 135 3.62 -6.04 22.84
CA ALA A 135 3.25 -5.95 21.44
C ALA A 135 2.10 -6.92 21.10
N ALA A 136 2.20 -8.17 21.54
CA ALA A 136 1.15 -9.18 21.39
C ALA A 136 -0.13 -8.77 22.14
N GLY A 137 0.00 -8.22 23.35
CA GLY A 137 -1.12 -7.70 24.13
C GLY A 137 -1.84 -6.54 23.42
N GLY A 138 -1.09 -5.60 22.84
CA GLY A 138 -1.64 -4.51 22.03
C GLY A 138 -2.36 -5.01 20.78
N GLN A 139 -1.84 -6.04 20.12
CA GLN A 139 -2.50 -6.68 18.98
C GLN A 139 -3.75 -7.48 19.39
N LEU A 140 -3.76 -8.11 20.57
CA LEU A 140 -4.92 -8.82 21.11
C LEU A 140 -6.05 -7.85 21.51
N ILE A 141 -5.70 -6.70 22.08
CA ILE A 141 -6.66 -5.64 22.42
C ILE A 141 -7.22 -5.03 21.13
N ALA A 142 -6.34 -4.69 20.17
CA ALA A 142 -6.77 -4.18 18.87
C ALA A 142 -7.68 -5.19 18.17
N SER A 143 -7.27 -6.46 18.08
CA SER A 143 -8.08 -7.48 17.42
C SER A 143 -9.38 -7.77 18.18
N ARG A 144 -9.44 -7.83 19.52
CA ARG A 144 -10.74 -8.06 20.19
C ARG A 144 -11.75 -6.93 20.01
N PHE A 145 -11.29 -5.68 19.95
CA PHE A 145 -12.17 -4.53 19.76
C PHE A 145 -12.46 -4.24 18.27
N GLU A 146 -11.51 -4.48 17.37
CA GLU A 146 -11.72 -4.36 15.92
C GLU A 146 -12.45 -5.58 15.33
N LEU A 147 -12.25 -6.82 15.84
CA LEU A 147 -12.89 -8.03 15.29
C LEU A 147 -14.41 -8.07 15.52
N HIS A 148 -14.95 -7.38 16.51
CA HIS A 148 -16.40 -7.34 16.69
C HIS A 148 -17.08 -6.49 15.61
N ASP A 149 -16.37 -5.48 15.09
CA ASP A 149 -16.87 -4.54 14.08
C ASP A 149 -16.45 -4.94 12.66
N VAL A 150 -15.28 -5.55 12.49
CA VAL A 150 -14.71 -5.94 11.18
C VAL A 150 -15.21 -7.31 10.71
N ARG A 151 -15.60 -8.22 11.61
CA ARG A 151 -16.05 -9.57 11.19
C ARG A 151 -17.36 -9.55 10.39
N SER A 152 -18.26 -8.61 10.64
CA SER A 152 -19.46 -8.36 9.82
C SER A 152 -19.12 -7.72 8.46
N LEU A 153 -17.96 -7.07 8.36
CA LEU A 153 -17.50 -6.41 7.14
C LEU A 153 -16.70 -7.35 6.23
N LEU A 154 -16.21 -8.48 6.74
CA LEU A 154 -15.53 -9.50 5.93
C LEU A 154 -16.49 -10.11 4.89
N PRO A 155 -15.99 -10.48 3.71
CA PRO A 155 -16.80 -11.19 2.73
C PRO A 155 -17.19 -12.56 3.26
N VAL A 156 -18.50 -12.80 3.33
CA VAL A 156 -19.09 -14.10 3.59
C VAL A 156 -19.44 -14.70 2.23
N GLU A 157 -18.93 -15.91 1.96
CA GLU A 157 -19.09 -16.58 0.64
C GLU A 157 -20.56 -16.58 0.18
N SER A 158 -21.50 -16.79 1.10
CA SER A 158 -22.94 -16.81 0.84
C SER A 158 -23.53 -15.49 0.32
N GLU A 159 -22.94 -14.33 0.62
CA GLU A 159 -23.45 -13.03 0.13
C GLU A 159 -23.00 -12.75 -1.32
N THR A 160 -21.97 -13.45 -1.79
CA THR A 160 -21.37 -13.24 -3.12
C THR A 160 -21.56 -14.42 -4.08
N ASP A 161 -22.25 -15.47 -3.64
CA ASP A 161 -22.44 -16.71 -4.42
C ASP A 161 -23.36 -16.56 -5.63
N ASP A 162 -24.30 -15.64 -5.57
CA ASP A 162 -25.22 -15.35 -6.67
C ASP A 162 -24.59 -14.46 -7.76
N LEU A 163 -23.38 -13.93 -7.53
CA LEU A 163 -22.71 -13.02 -8.46
C LEU A 163 -21.94 -13.80 -9.54
N GLN A 164 -22.28 -13.49 -10.79
CA GLN A 164 -21.64 -13.98 -12.02
C GLN A 164 -21.34 -12.79 -12.92
N ASP A 165 -20.23 -12.85 -13.66
CA ASP A 165 -19.77 -11.79 -14.57
C ASP A 165 -19.69 -10.40 -13.91
N HIS A 166 -19.49 -10.36 -12.59
CA HIS A 166 -19.38 -9.11 -11.84
C HIS A 166 -18.00 -8.47 -11.97
N ILE A 167 -17.93 -7.19 -11.63
CA ILE A 167 -16.68 -6.42 -11.60
C ILE A 167 -16.14 -6.39 -10.16
N ILE A 168 -14.85 -6.65 -9.99
CA ILE A 168 -14.19 -6.51 -8.70
C ILE A 168 -13.54 -5.13 -8.62
N ILE A 169 -13.76 -4.40 -7.53
CA ILE A 169 -13.10 -3.12 -7.25
C ILE A 169 -12.13 -3.33 -6.09
N CYS A 170 -10.84 -3.36 -6.37
CA CYS A 170 -9.78 -3.46 -5.37
C CYS A 170 -9.36 -2.05 -4.93
N GLY A 171 -9.88 -1.60 -3.78
CA GLY A 171 -9.70 -0.28 -3.21
C GLY A 171 -10.96 0.57 -3.32
N PHE A 172 -11.59 0.89 -2.18
CA PHE A 172 -12.80 1.72 -2.05
C PHE A 172 -12.46 3.14 -1.57
N GLY A 173 -11.34 3.69 -2.06
CA GLY A 173 -10.96 5.09 -1.89
C GLY A 173 -11.67 6.01 -2.89
N ARG A 174 -11.15 7.22 -3.09
CA ARG A 174 -11.75 8.23 -3.99
C ARG A 174 -12.06 7.70 -5.39
N VAL A 175 -11.08 7.06 -6.03
CA VAL A 175 -11.24 6.51 -7.39
C VAL A 175 -12.20 5.32 -7.40
N GLY A 176 -12.05 4.39 -6.45
CA GLY A 176 -12.92 3.23 -6.34
C GLY A 176 -14.38 3.58 -6.07
N GLN A 177 -14.63 4.60 -5.24
CA GLN A 177 -15.97 5.12 -4.96
C GLN A 177 -16.64 5.69 -6.21
N ILE A 178 -15.92 6.49 -6.99
CA ILE A 178 -16.44 7.04 -8.26
C ILE A 178 -16.81 5.91 -9.22
N ILE A 179 -15.95 4.89 -9.34
CA ILE A 179 -16.20 3.74 -10.21
C ILE A 179 -17.39 2.93 -9.70
N ALA A 180 -17.45 2.64 -8.40
CA ALA A 180 -18.57 1.92 -7.78
C ALA A 180 -19.90 2.64 -8.00
N GLN A 181 -19.91 3.97 -7.86
CA GLN A 181 -21.09 4.79 -8.12
C GLN A 181 -21.54 4.67 -9.58
N LEU A 182 -20.62 4.81 -10.54
CA LEU A 182 -20.93 4.69 -11.97
C LEU A 182 -21.46 3.29 -12.34
N LEU A 183 -20.90 2.23 -11.74
CA LEU A 183 -21.38 0.87 -11.96
C LEU A 183 -22.78 0.66 -11.36
N SER A 184 -23.00 1.19 -10.15
CA SER A 184 -24.30 1.14 -9.46
C SER A 184 -25.39 1.86 -10.26
N GLU A 185 -25.11 3.07 -10.76
CA GLU A 185 -26.04 3.86 -11.60
C GLU A 185 -26.42 3.14 -12.90
N ARG A 186 -25.56 2.25 -13.40
CA ARG A 186 -25.80 1.43 -14.59
C ARG A 186 -26.31 0.03 -14.28
N LEU A 187 -26.58 -0.29 -13.00
CA LEU A 187 -26.99 -1.62 -12.54
C LEU A 187 -26.02 -2.73 -12.96
N ILE A 188 -24.72 -2.41 -13.05
CA ILE A 188 -23.68 -3.38 -13.34
C ILE A 188 -23.27 -4.04 -12.01
N PRO A 189 -23.35 -5.37 -11.89
CA PRO A 189 -23.00 -6.05 -10.64
C PRO A 189 -21.51 -5.90 -10.36
N PHE A 190 -21.18 -5.51 -9.13
CA PHE A 190 -19.79 -5.36 -8.69
C PHE A 190 -19.63 -5.76 -7.22
N VAL A 191 -18.39 -5.99 -6.81
CA VAL A 191 -17.98 -6.19 -5.41
C VAL A 191 -16.75 -5.34 -5.15
N ALA A 192 -16.74 -4.57 -4.07
CA ALA A 192 -15.58 -3.75 -3.69
C ALA A 192 -14.87 -4.30 -2.45
N LEU A 193 -13.54 -4.14 -2.41
CA LEU A 193 -12.67 -4.49 -1.30
C LEU A 193 -11.90 -3.26 -0.82
N ASP A 194 -11.81 -3.05 0.50
CA ASP A 194 -10.88 -2.09 1.08
C ASP A 194 -10.30 -2.60 2.41
N VAL A 195 -9.12 -2.11 2.77
CA VAL A 195 -8.44 -2.43 4.03
C VAL A 195 -8.80 -1.46 5.16
N SER A 196 -9.52 -0.38 4.86
CA SER A 196 -10.05 0.58 5.83
C SER A 196 -11.47 0.20 6.23
N SER A 197 -11.67 -0.19 7.48
CA SER A 197 -12.99 -0.47 8.05
C SER A 197 -13.95 0.71 7.88
N ASP A 198 -13.47 1.93 8.10
CA ASP A 198 -14.29 3.15 7.99
C ASP A 198 -14.89 3.31 6.59
N ARG A 199 -14.08 3.10 5.54
CA ARG A 199 -14.55 3.18 4.14
C ARG A 199 -15.56 2.08 3.83
N VAL A 200 -15.34 0.87 4.36
CA VAL A 200 -16.25 -0.26 4.17
C VAL A 200 -17.59 0.01 4.87
N THR A 201 -17.59 0.52 6.10
CA THR A 201 -18.80 0.88 6.84
C THR A 201 -19.60 1.96 6.12
N VAL A 202 -18.93 2.99 5.56
CA VAL A 202 -19.60 4.02 4.75
C VAL A 202 -20.17 3.43 3.46
N GLY A 203 -19.46 2.54 2.78
CA GLY A 203 -19.98 1.88 1.58
C GLY A 203 -21.20 1.01 1.88
N ARG A 204 -21.14 0.22 2.96
CA ARG A 204 -22.25 -0.64 3.41
C ARG A 204 -23.48 0.16 3.86
N SER A 205 -23.31 1.34 4.47
CA SER A 205 -24.44 2.20 4.84
C SER A 205 -25.17 2.83 3.64
N MET A 206 -24.54 2.80 2.46
CA MET A 206 -25.13 3.17 1.18
C MET A 206 -25.68 1.95 0.41
N ASP A 207 -25.84 0.80 1.08
CA ASP A 207 -26.28 -0.48 0.50
C ASP A 207 -25.38 -0.97 -0.65
N LEU A 208 -24.10 -0.57 -0.66
CA LEU A 208 -23.14 -1.03 -1.67
C LEU A 208 -22.44 -2.33 -1.21
N PRO A 209 -22.13 -3.25 -2.13
CA PRO A 209 -21.46 -4.52 -1.83
C PRO A 209 -19.94 -4.31 -1.60
N VAL A 210 -19.61 -3.66 -0.49
CA VAL A 210 -18.23 -3.35 -0.08
C VAL A 210 -17.84 -4.21 1.11
N TYR A 211 -16.65 -4.83 1.04
CA TYR A 211 -16.15 -5.72 2.06
C TYR A 211 -14.75 -5.35 2.51
N PHE A 212 -14.44 -5.71 3.75
CA PHE A 212 -13.12 -5.54 4.34
C PHE A 212 -12.19 -6.67 3.88
N GLY A 213 -11.04 -6.34 3.33
CA GLY A 213 -10.05 -7.34 2.94
C GLY A 213 -8.86 -6.80 2.15
N ASP A 214 -7.73 -7.50 2.25
CA ASP A 214 -6.57 -7.24 1.39
C ASP A 214 -6.81 -7.86 0.00
N ALA A 215 -6.93 -7.01 -1.00
CA ALA A 215 -7.10 -7.41 -2.39
C ALA A 215 -5.90 -8.19 -2.97
N GLY A 216 -4.73 -8.15 -2.33
CA GLY A 216 -3.58 -8.99 -2.66
C GLY A 216 -3.66 -10.42 -2.10
N SER A 217 -4.65 -10.73 -1.26
CA SER A 217 -4.81 -12.06 -0.65
C SER A 217 -5.66 -12.97 -1.53
N ARG A 218 -5.10 -14.13 -1.90
CA ARG A 218 -5.82 -15.18 -2.66
C ARG A 218 -7.10 -15.62 -1.96
N GLU A 219 -7.07 -15.74 -0.64
CA GLU A 219 -8.23 -16.20 0.13
C GLU A 219 -9.39 -15.20 0.05
N VAL A 220 -9.08 -13.90 0.12
CA VAL A 220 -10.08 -12.83 -0.01
C VAL A 220 -10.65 -12.80 -1.42
N LEU A 221 -9.79 -12.89 -2.44
CA LEU A 221 -10.23 -12.92 -3.85
C LEU A 221 -11.12 -14.13 -4.16
N HIS A 222 -10.80 -15.31 -3.62
CA HIS A 222 -11.64 -16.49 -3.79
C HIS A 222 -13.02 -16.30 -3.14
N LYS A 223 -13.07 -15.77 -1.91
CA LYS A 223 -14.32 -15.53 -1.18
C LYS A 223 -15.28 -14.58 -1.88
N ILE A 224 -14.77 -13.60 -2.63
CA ILE A 224 -15.61 -12.67 -3.43
C ILE A 224 -15.92 -13.17 -4.84
N GLY A 225 -15.62 -14.44 -5.13
CA GLY A 225 -15.91 -15.05 -6.41
C GLY A 225 -15.04 -14.54 -7.56
N ALA A 226 -13.75 -14.27 -7.35
CA ALA A 226 -12.85 -13.84 -8.42
C ALA A 226 -12.77 -14.79 -9.62
N GLU A 227 -13.09 -16.07 -9.44
CA GLU A 227 -13.20 -17.05 -10.54
C GLU A 227 -14.37 -16.78 -11.48
N ARG A 228 -15.43 -16.14 -10.96
CA ARG A 228 -16.68 -15.82 -11.66
C ARG A 228 -16.73 -14.38 -12.18
N ALA A 229 -15.72 -13.57 -11.86
CA ALA A 229 -15.66 -12.17 -12.23
C ALA A 229 -15.23 -12.00 -13.70
N CYS A 230 -15.79 -10.99 -14.38
CA CYS A 230 -15.39 -10.68 -15.76
C CYS A 230 -14.17 -9.74 -15.81
N ALA A 231 -14.07 -8.82 -14.85
CA ALA A 231 -13.03 -7.80 -14.79
C ALA A 231 -12.73 -7.38 -13.35
N ALA A 232 -11.54 -6.84 -13.14
CA ALA A 232 -11.13 -6.23 -11.88
C ALA A 232 -10.54 -4.85 -12.14
N VAL A 233 -10.97 -3.87 -11.34
CA VAL A 233 -10.38 -2.54 -11.25
C VAL A 233 -9.48 -2.51 -10.03
N VAL A 234 -8.21 -2.19 -10.19
CA VAL A 234 -7.23 -2.09 -9.11
C VAL A 234 -6.87 -0.62 -8.90
N ALA A 235 -7.33 -0.05 -7.78
CA ALA A 235 -7.22 1.37 -7.44
C ALA A 235 -6.72 1.59 -6.00
N LEU A 236 -5.72 0.81 -5.58
CA LEU A 236 -5.12 0.93 -4.25
C LEU A 236 -4.17 2.14 -4.21
N ASP A 237 -3.93 2.66 -3.00
CA ASP A 237 -3.08 3.83 -2.76
C ASP A 237 -1.59 3.50 -2.61
N ALA A 238 -1.24 2.26 -2.28
CA ALA A 238 0.15 1.83 -2.15
C ALA A 238 0.64 1.15 -3.44
N PRO A 239 1.73 1.62 -4.09
CA PRO A 239 2.27 1.00 -5.31
C PRO A 239 2.55 -0.50 -5.16
N GLY A 240 3.13 -0.90 -4.02
CA GLY A 240 3.39 -2.30 -3.73
C GLY A 240 2.11 -3.15 -3.59
N ALA A 241 1.03 -2.56 -3.06
CA ALA A 241 -0.25 -3.25 -2.95
C ALA A 241 -0.93 -3.40 -4.32
N ASN A 242 -0.87 -2.37 -5.17
CA ASN A 242 -1.33 -2.44 -6.57
C ASN A 242 -0.59 -3.56 -7.32
N TYR A 243 0.74 -3.58 -7.27
CA TYR A 243 1.54 -4.61 -7.93
C TYR A 243 1.16 -6.03 -7.45
N ARG A 244 1.09 -6.24 -6.14
CA ARG A 244 0.73 -7.54 -5.56
C ARG A 244 -0.67 -8.00 -5.98
N CYS A 245 -1.64 -7.08 -5.99
CA CYS A 245 -3.01 -7.38 -6.41
C CYS A 245 -3.07 -7.77 -7.89
N VAL A 246 -2.43 -7.01 -8.77
CA VAL A 246 -2.39 -7.29 -10.21
C VAL A 246 -1.71 -8.63 -10.48
N TRP A 247 -0.57 -8.87 -9.84
CA TRP A 247 0.15 -10.14 -9.97
C TRP A 247 -0.69 -11.32 -9.49
N ALA A 248 -1.41 -11.18 -8.36
CA ALA A 248 -2.28 -12.23 -7.84
C ALA A 248 -3.44 -12.54 -8.80
N LEU A 249 -4.10 -11.51 -9.32
CA LEU A 249 -5.19 -11.66 -10.30
C LEU A 249 -4.68 -12.32 -11.58
N SER A 250 -3.56 -11.86 -12.13
CA SER A 250 -2.92 -12.43 -13.33
C SER A 250 -2.52 -13.89 -13.14
N LYS A 251 -1.97 -14.25 -11.97
CA LYS A 251 -1.47 -15.59 -11.68
C LYS A 251 -2.57 -16.60 -11.39
N TYR A 252 -3.56 -16.23 -10.56
CA TYR A 252 -4.58 -17.17 -10.07
C TYR A 252 -5.87 -17.12 -10.89
N TYR A 253 -6.17 -15.98 -11.52
CA TYR A 253 -7.43 -15.72 -12.22
C TYR A 253 -7.17 -15.13 -13.62
N PRO A 254 -6.49 -15.87 -14.53
CA PRO A 254 -6.05 -15.34 -15.83
C PRO A 254 -7.19 -14.91 -16.77
N ASN A 255 -8.42 -15.35 -16.49
CA ASN A 255 -9.61 -14.97 -17.26
C ASN A 255 -10.09 -13.54 -16.94
N VAL A 256 -9.77 -13.02 -15.74
CA VAL A 256 -10.22 -11.70 -15.27
C VAL A 256 -9.38 -10.61 -15.91
N LYS A 257 -10.03 -9.68 -16.63
CA LYS A 257 -9.33 -8.52 -17.21
C LYS A 257 -9.07 -7.46 -16.14
N THR A 258 -7.81 -7.10 -15.96
CA THR A 258 -7.40 -6.19 -14.87
C THR A 258 -7.11 -4.79 -15.39
N PHE A 259 -7.88 -3.80 -14.94
CA PHE A 259 -7.72 -2.38 -15.22
C PHE A 259 -7.13 -1.68 -14.01
N VAL A 260 -6.04 -0.95 -14.16
CA VAL A 260 -5.25 -0.51 -12.99
C VAL A 260 -5.03 1.00 -13.00
N ARG A 261 -5.20 1.63 -11.84
CA ARG A 261 -4.75 2.99 -11.58
C ARG A 261 -3.24 2.98 -11.31
N ALA A 262 -2.47 3.69 -12.14
CA ALA A 262 -1.08 3.97 -11.85
C ALA A 262 -0.91 5.36 -11.23
N HIS A 263 0.09 5.50 -10.37
CA HIS A 263 0.47 6.80 -9.80
C HIS A 263 1.20 7.66 -10.84
N ASP A 264 2.10 7.02 -11.58
CA ASP A 264 2.90 7.64 -12.61
C ASP A 264 3.13 6.65 -13.77
N VAL A 265 3.84 7.13 -14.79
CA VAL A 265 4.16 6.35 -15.98
C VAL A 265 5.02 5.12 -15.64
N VAL A 266 6.06 5.29 -14.82
CA VAL A 266 7.03 4.22 -14.49
C VAL A 266 6.36 3.09 -13.72
N HIS A 267 5.52 3.44 -12.76
CA HIS A 267 4.67 2.51 -12.03
C HIS A 267 3.70 1.82 -12.99
N GLY A 268 3.15 2.55 -13.96
CA GLY A 268 2.30 1.96 -15.00
C GLY A 268 2.99 0.85 -15.78
N LEU A 269 4.23 1.08 -16.23
CA LEU A 269 5.04 0.07 -16.92
C LEU A 269 5.26 -1.19 -16.07
N ASN A 270 5.49 -1.02 -14.77
CA ASN A 270 5.68 -2.14 -13.86
C ASN A 270 4.40 -2.96 -13.65
N LEU A 271 3.23 -2.31 -13.68
CA LEU A 271 1.93 -2.97 -13.55
C LEU A 271 1.56 -3.76 -14.81
N GLU A 272 1.92 -3.27 -16.00
CA GLU A 272 1.79 -4.03 -17.25
C GLU A 272 2.64 -5.29 -17.23
N LYS A 273 3.91 -5.18 -16.80
CA LYS A 273 4.78 -6.35 -16.60
C LYS A 273 4.22 -7.35 -15.60
N ALA A 274 3.42 -6.89 -14.63
CA ALA A 274 2.72 -7.76 -13.68
C ALA A 274 1.49 -8.47 -14.27
N GLY A 275 1.05 -8.10 -15.48
CA GLY A 275 -0.10 -8.68 -16.18
C GLY A 275 -1.33 -7.77 -16.28
N ALA A 276 -1.19 -6.47 -16.03
CA ALA A 276 -2.30 -5.54 -16.22
C ALA A 276 -2.79 -5.53 -17.68
N THR A 277 -4.10 -5.54 -17.90
CA THR A 277 -4.70 -5.46 -19.24
C THR A 277 -4.68 -4.04 -19.77
N ALA A 278 -4.95 -3.06 -18.91
CA ALA A 278 -4.83 -1.65 -19.22
C ALA A 278 -4.47 -0.88 -17.96
N VAL A 279 -3.64 0.15 -18.13
CA VAL A 279 -3.19 1.02 -17.05
C VAL A 279 -3.53 2.47 -17.35
N VAL A 280 -4.01 3.18 -16.34
CA VAL A 280 -4.40 4.59 -16.43
C VAL A 280 -3.69 5.39 -15.34
N PRO A 281 -2.83 6.36 -15.69
CA PRO A 281 -2.28 7.32 -14.74
C PRO A 281 -3.36 8.14 -14.07
N GLU A 282 -3.28 8.27 -12.76
CA GLU A 282 -4.22 9.08 -12.00
C GLU A 282 -4.10 10.58 -12.30
N THR A 283 -2.93 11.04 -12.74
CA THR A 283 -2.65 12.46 -12.96
C THR A 283 -3.03 12.95 -14.35
N LEU A 284 -3.11 12.07 -15.34
CA LEU A 284 -3.26 12.47 -16.75
C LEU A 284 -4.61 13.12 -17.01
N GLU A 285 -5.70 12.39 -16.80
CA GLU A 285 -7.04 12.86 -17.17
C GLU A 285 -7.50 14.07 -16.34
N PRO A 286 -7.26 14.16 -15.01
CA PRO A 286 -7.53 15.38 -14.25
C PRO A 286 -6.74 16.59 -14.77
N SER A 287 -5.49 16.40 -15.19
CA SER A 287 -4.68 17.48 -15.76
C SER A 287 -5.22 17.95 -17.11
N LEU A 288 -5.72 17.03 -17.95
CA LEU A 288 -6.36 17.38 -19.23
C LEU A 288 -7.67 18.15 -19.03
N GLN A 289 -8.45 17.81 -17.99
CA GLN A 289 -9.67 18.55 -17.63
C GLN A 289 -9.34 19.97 -17.15
N LEU A 290 -8.29 20.15 -16.35
CA LEU A 290 -7.81 21.47 -15.95
C LEU A 290 -7.31 22.28 -17.15
N ALA A 291 -6.57 21.64 -18.07
CA ALA A 291 -6.13 22.28 -19.31
C ALA A 291 -7.32 22.74 -20.16
N ALA A 292 -8.39 21.93 -20.25
CA ALA A 292 -9.64 22.30 -20.92
C ALA A 292 -10.23 23.59 -20.35
N ALA A 293 -10.31 23.70 -19.02
CA ALA A 293 -10.85 24.86 -18.34
C ALA A 293 -10.00 26.12 -18.59
N VAL A 294 -8.66 25.98 -18.60
CA VAL A 294 -7.75 27.08 -18.92
C VAL A 294 -7.90 27.54 -20.38
N LEU A 295 -8.00 26.60 -21.33
CA LEU A 295 -8.22 26.92 -22.75
C LEU A 295 -9.59 27.58 -22.98
N ALA A 296 -10.62 27.16 -22.24
CA ALA A 296 -11.92 27.81 -22.27
C ALA A 296 -11.83 29.27 -21.77
N GLN A 297 -11.06 29.52 -20.71
CA GLN A 297 -10.82 30.89 -20.22
C GLN A 297 -10.02 31.74 -21.21
N ALA A 298 -9.16 31.11 -22.02
CA ALA A 298 -8.45 31.74 -23.13
C ALA A 298 -9.33 32.00 -24.37
N LYS A 299 -10.64 31.73 -24.28
CA LYS A 299 -11.66 31.96 -25.32
C LYS A 299 -11.50 31.10 -26.58
N LEU A 300 -10.89 29.92 -26.47
CA LEU A 300 -10.91 28.96 -27.56
C LEU A 300 -12.33 28.35 -27.74
N PRO A 301 -12.75 28.08 -28.98
CA PRO A 301 -13.98 27.33 -29.26
C PRO A 301 -13.96 25.93 -28.63
N THR A 302 -15.09 25.45 -28.12
CA THR A 302 -15.20 24.14 -27.47
C THR A 302 -14.75 22.98 -28.37
N SER A 303 -15.01 23.06 -29.68
CA SER A 303 -14.54 22.07 -30.66
C SER A 303 -13.02 22.04 -30.77
N GLU A 304 -12.37 23.20 -30.72
CA GLU A 304 -10.91 23.30 -30.77
C GLU A 304 -10.28 22.76 -29.50
N ILE A 305 -10.85 23.08 -28.33
CA ILE A 305 -10.41 22.55 -27.03
C ILE A 305 -10.48 21.02 -27.02
N ALA A 306 -11.60 20.45 -27.47
CA ALA A 306 -11.78 19.00 -27.53
C ALA A 306 -10.76 18.34 -28.46
N ASN A 307 -10.50 18.94 -29.62
CA ASN A 307 -9.49 18.45 -30.57
C ASN A 307 -8.08 18.52 -29.97
N THR A 308 -7.68 19.66 -29.41
CA THR A 308 -6.35 19.85 -28.81
C THR A 308 -6.10 18.85 -27.67
N ILE A 309 -7.09 18.64 -26.80
CA ILE A 309 -6.99 17.66 -25.71
C ILE A 309 -6.88 16.24 -26.26
N ASN A 310 -7.69 15.90 -27.25
CA ASN A 310 -7.68 14.56 -27.82
C ASN A 310 -6.39 14.26 -28.58
N GLU A 311 -5.84 15.24 -29.30
CA GLU A 311 -4.53 15.15 -29.92
C GLU A 311 -3.42 14.98 -28.88
N PHE A 312 -3.46 15.75 -27.79
CA PHE A 312 -2.49 15.61 -26.71
C PHE A 312 -2.58 14.23 -26.05
N ARG A 313 -3.80 13.77 -25.74
CA ARG A 313 -4.04 12.44 -25.15
C ARG A 313 -3.48 11.34 -26.05
N THR A 314 -3.80 11.39 -27.34
CA THR A 314 -3.37 10.37 -28.30
C THR A 314 -1.85 10.34 -28.45
N ARG A 315 -1.22 11.52 -28.61
CA ARG A 315 0.24 11.65 -28.73
C ARG A 315 0.96 11.18 -27.47
N HIS A 316 0.48 11.59 -26.30
CA HIS A 316 1.09 11.20 -25.04
C HIS A 316 1.00 9.68 -24.82
N LEU A 317 -0.16 9.06 -25.09
CA LEU A 317 -0.30 7.61 -25.00
C LEU A 317 0.59 6.87 -26.03
N SER A 318 0.77 7.41 -27.24
CA SER A 318 1.66 6.79 -28.24
C SER A 318 3.14 6.87 -27.83
N GLU A 319 3.59 8.02 -27.32
CA GLU A 319 4.97 8.18 -26.80
C GLU A 319 5.24 7.20 -25.65
N LEU A 320 4.26 7.03 -24.74
CA LEU A 320 4.38 6.06 -23.66
C LEU A 320 4.44 4.62 -24.18
N THR A 321 3.66 4.30 -25.22
CA THR A 321 3.70 2.97 -25.85
C THR A 321 5.04 2.70 -26.53
N GLU A 322 5.63 3.67 -27.22
CA GLU A 322 6.96 3.53 -27.83
C GLU A 322 8.06 3.32 -26.78
N LEU A 323 7.97 4.04 -25.66
CA LEU A 323 8.85 3.83 -24.49
C LEU A 323 8.66 2.44 -23.85
N CYS A 324 7.44 1.90 -23.86
CA CYS A 324 7.15 0.53 -23.41
C CYS A 324 7.87 -0.51 -24.29
N GLU A 325 7.73 -0.38 -25.61
CA GLU A 325 8.26 -1.33 -26.59
C GLU A 325 9.79 -1.35 -26.56
N THR A 326 10.43 -0.18 -26.49
CA THR A 326 11.89 -0.07 -26.33
C THR A 326 12.38 -0.61 -24.98
N SER A 327 11.54 -0.56 -23.94
CA SER A 327 11.84 -1.10 -22.60
C SER A 327 11.44 -2.58 -22.41
N GLY A 328 10.99 -3.26 -23.46
CA GLY A 328 10.65 -4.69 -23.46
C GLY A 328 9.29 -5.07 -22.87
N SER A 329 8.35 -4.13 -22.73
CA SER A 329 6.94 -4.41 -22.37
C SER A 329 6.11 -4.59 -23.65
N SER A 330 5.45 -5.74 -23.83
CA SER A 330 4.66 -6.07 -25.04
C SER A 330 3.17 -5.73 -24.94
N LEU A 331 2.76 -5.13 -23.82
CA LEU A 331 1.38 -4.74 -23.53
C LEU A 331 1.35 -3.21 -23.61
N GLY A 332 0.89 -2.67 -24.74
CA GLY A 332 0.85 -1.22 -24.99
C GLY A 332 -0.01 -0.45 -24.00
N TYR A 333 0.26 0.85 -23.91
CA TYR A 333 -0.26 1.74 -22.88
C TYR A 333 -1.68 2.26 -23.20
N GLY A 334 -2.59 2.23 -22.23
CA GLY A 334 -3.90 2.89 -22.30
C GLY A 334 -5.05 2.09 -22.95
N PHE A 335 -6.26 2.63 -22.84
CA PHE A 335 -7.54 1.96 -23.13
C PHE A 335 -7.88 1.82 -24.64
N SER A 336 -7.14 2.46 -25.54
CA SER A 336 -7.54 2.57 -26.97
C SER A 336 -7.43 1.28 -27.79
N ARG A 337 -6.84 0.19 -27.27
CA ARG A 337 -6.66 -1.05 -28.06
C ARG A 337 -7.93 -1.89 -28.20
N THR A 338 -8.96 -1.66 -27.38
CA THR A 338 -10.18 -2.49 -27.38
C THR A 338 -11.31 -1.97 -28.27
N THR A 339 -11.21 -0.76 -28.84
CA THR A 339 -12.31 -0.13 -29.58
C THR A 339 -12.14 -0.04 -31.11
N SER A 340 -11.00 -0.45 -31.71
CA SER A 340 -10.75 -0.24 -33.15
C SER A 340 -10.56 -1.47 -34.04
N LYS A 341 -10.91 -2.69 -33.62
CA LYS A 341 -10.98 -3.83 -34.57
C LYS A 341 -12.29 -3.82 -35.37
N THR A 342 -12.47 -2.80 -36.21
CA THR A 342 -13.39 -2.90 -37.34
C THR A 342 -12.65 -3.61 -38.47
N LYS A 343 -13.08 -4.83 -38.78
CA LYS A 343 -12.53 -5.71 -39.82
C LYS A 343 -12.52 -4.97 -41.17
N PRO A 344 -11.37 -4.83 -41.87
CA PRO A 344 -11.40 -4.38 -43.26
C PRO A 344 -12.08 -5.47 -44.09
N GLN A 345 -13.17 -5.12 -44.74
CA GLN A 345 -13.77 -5.90 -45.81
C GLN A 345 -12.75 -5.96 -46.95
N ALA A 346 -12.15 -7.13 -47.18
CA ALA A 346 -11.36 -7.39 -48.37
C ALA A 346 -12.33 -7.40 -49.56
N SER A 347 -12.26 -6.36 -50.40
CA SER A 347 -12.80 -6.38 -51.75
C SER A 347 -11.91 -7.29 -52.60
N ASP A 348 -12.48 -8.38 -53.09
CA ASP A 348 -11.87 -9.22 -54.13
C ASP A 348 -11.53 -8.36 -55.35
N ALA A 349 -10.23 -8.23 -55.62
CA ALA A 349 -9.70 -7.83 -56.90
C ALA A 349 -8.83 -8.99 -57.39
N SER A 350 -9.44 -9.94 -58.08
CA SER A 350 -8.74 -10.92 -58.89
C SER A 350 -8.28 -10.24 -60.18
N ASP A 351 -7.00 -10.44 -60.49
CA ASP A 351 -6.33 -10.22 -61.77
C ASP A 351 -7.25 -10.49 -62.97
N ASP A 352 -7.25 -9.56 -63.92
CA ASP A 352 -7.07 -9.90 -65.34
C ASP A 352 -6.85 -8.61 -66.14
N ASN A 353 -5.60 -8.38 -66.55
CA ASN A 353 -5.32 -7.46 -67.65
C ASN A 353 -4.18 -8.02 -68.49
N GLN A 354 -4.52 -8.85 -69.47
CA GLN A 354 -3.69 -9.05 -70.66
C GLN A 354 -4.57 -9.35 -71.89
N ILE A 355 -4.30 -8.55 -72.93
CA ILE A 355 -4.61 -8.73 -74.37
C ILE A 355 -5.90 -8.06 -74.88
N MET A 356 -5.68 -6.87 -75.47
CA MET A 356 -6.48 -6.37 -76.59
C MET A 356 -6.17 -7.20 -77.85
N GLU A 357 -7.18 -7.74 -78.52
CA GLU A 357 -7.39 -7.58 -79.97
C GLU A 357 -8.67 -8.30 -80.44
N GLY A 358 -9.51 -7.57 -81.17
CA GLY A 358 -10.22 -8.13 -82.33
C GLY A 358 -11.67 -8.64 -82.15
N GLY A 359 -12.59 -7.89 -82.76
CA GLY A 359 -13.75 -8.48 -83.46
C GLY A 359 -15.09 -8.40 -82.71
N THR A 360 -16.01 -7.48 -83.03
CA THR A 360 -16.92 -7.48 -84.20
C THR A 360 -18.33 -7.98 -83.83
N LEU A 361 -19.28 -7.03 -83.95
CA LEU A 361 -20.70 -7.14 -84.35
C LEU A 361 -21.78 -7.73 -83.43
N ALA A 362 -22.78 -6.86 -83.21
CA ALA A 362 -24.24 -7.07 -83.41
C ALA A 362 -24.96 -8.01 -82.41
N ILE A 363 -26.14 -7.70 -81.87
CA ILE A 363 -27.31 -6.94 -82.33
C ILE A 363 -27.94 -6.27 -81.11
#